data_AF-A0A973M491-F1
#
_entry.id   AF-A0A973M491-F1
#
_cell.length_a   1.000
_cell.length_b   1.000
_cell.length_c   1.000
_cell.angle_alpha   90.00
_cell.angle_beta   90.00
_cell.angle_gamma   90.00
#
_symmetry.space_group_name_H-M   'P 1'
#
loop_
_entity.id
_entity.type
_entity.pdbx_description
1 polymer ?
#
loop_
_entity_poly.entity_id
_entity_poly.type
_entity_poly.pdbx_seq_one_letter_code
_entity_poly.pdbx_strand_id
1 'polypeptide(L)'
;WAEEYRLNALVGSSPKPYIPLMDGITMGGGLGISAHAPRASGSARVVTERTLVSMPETRIGFTPDVIGHGAIVLPGRNIGTHLCLTSGQAGGAEAILLGWADAMVPSERLGELVDALAEASSAAPARTDWAYDVVASFAVEPPPAPLADEREWIDDAYSGESAVDIAARLAELAAGDGPASARAAAALAELRKVCPFSVAVTLAALRRSPKLGSLEAVLAQDLALGAALIARSDFREGVRALLVDKDGAPAWRPPRLEDVDPAEVAAAFEPRP
;
A
#
# COMPACT_ATOMS: atom_id res chain seq x y z
N TRP A 1 16.77 -1.23 -1.62
CA TRP A 1 15.92 -2.38 -2.01
C TRP A 1 16.39 -3.71 -1.46
N ALA A 2 17.54 -4.31 -1.85
CA ALA A 2 17.88 -5.65 -1.33
C ALA A 2 17.99 -5.73 0.21
N GLU A 3 18.58 -4.72 0.85
CA GLU A 3 18.64 -4.63 2.32
C GLU A 3 17.28 -4.31 2.94
N GLU A 4 16.52 -3.40 2.32
CA GLU A 4 15.16 -3.03 2.71
C GLU A 4 14.21 -4.23 2.70
N TYR A 5 14.16 -5.00 1.61
CA TYR A 5 13.29 -6.17 1.53
C TYR A 5 13.74 -7.30 2.46
N ARG A 6 15.04 -7.44 2.75
CA ARG A 6 15.51 -8.33 3.82
C ARG A 6 15.01 -7.86 5.19
N LEU A 7 14.99 -6.56 5.45
CA LEU A 7 14.41 -6.00 6.67
C LEU A 7 12.89 -6.25 6.72
N ASN A 8 12.15 -6.06 5.63
CA ASN A 8 10.71 -6.35 5.59
C ASN A 8 10.42 -7.83 5.85
N ALA A 9 11.22 -8.74 5.27
CA ALA A 9 11.13 -10.18 5.56
C ALA A 9 11.47 -10.51 7.03
N LEU A 10 12.45 -9.82 7.61
CA LEU A 10 12.80 -9.97 9.03
C LEU A 10 11.65 -9.53 9.94
N VAL A 11 10.98 -8.42 9.62
CA VAL A 11 9.77 -7.98 10.34
C VAL A 11 8.68 -9.04 10.23
N GLY A 12 8.40 -9.52 9.01
CA GLY A 12 7.35 -10.51 8.75
C GLY A 12 7.59 -11.91 9.34
N SER A 13 8.85 -12.24 9.66
CA SER A 13 9.26 -13.49 10.29
C SER A 13 9.69 -13.34 11.74
N SER A 14 9.46 -12.16 12.35
CA SER A 14 9.89 -11.88 13.72
C SER A 14 9.30 -12.91 14.70
N PRO A 15 10.14 -13.61 15.49
CA PRO A 15 9.66 -14.58 16.48
C PRO A 15 9.15 -13.91 17.77
N LYS A 16 9.37 -12.60 17.91
CA LYS A 16 8.92 -11.79 19.06
C LYS A 16 7.86 -10.79 18.60
N PRO A 17 6.96 -10.37 19.51
CA PRO A 17 6.05 -9.28 19.21
C PRO A 17 6.81 -8.05 18.70
N TYR A 18 6.38 -7.54 17.55
CA TYR A 18 6.84 -6.32 16.92
C TYR A 18 5.65 -5.38 16.80
N ILE A 19 5.70 -4.25 17.50
CA ILE A 19 4.57 -3.32 17.64
C ILE A 19 4.91 -2.02 16.89
N PRO A 20 4.57 -1.90 15.60
CA PRO A 20 4.76 -0.65 14.88
C PRO A 20 3.68 0.35 15.31
N LEU A 21 4.12 1.56 15.68
CA LEU A 21 3.26 2.69 16.00
C LEU A 21 3.25 3.65 14.80
N MET A 22 2.23 3.59 13.97
CA MET A 22 2.08 4.41 12.76
C MET A 22 1.42 5.75 13.10
N ASP A 23 2.06 6.60 13.90
CA ASP A 23 1.54 7.93 14.29
C ASP A 23 2.00 9.02 13.31
N GLY A 24 1.20 9.28 12.28
CA GLY A 24 1.50 10.26 11.23
C GLY A 24 1.68 9.65 9.84
N ILE A 25 2.47 10.33 9.01
CA ILE A 25 2.69 9.94 7.62
C ILE A 25 3.48 8.62 7.55
N THR A 26 2.86 7.58 7.00
CA THR A 26 3.45 6.24 6.83
C THR A 26 3.30 5.80 5.37
N MET A 27 4.35 5.98 4.58
CA MET A 27 4.31 5.76 3.13
C MET A 27 5.44 4.86 2.65
N GLY A 28 5.22 4.10 1.58
CA GLY A 28 6.23 3.23 0.95
C GLY A 28 6.92 2.32 1.96
N GLY A 29 8.24 2.47 2.11
CA GLY A 29 9.03 1.70 3.08
C GLY A 29 8.54 1.78 4.54
N GLY A 30 7.88 2.88 4.94
CA GLY A 30 7.24 2.99 6.25
C GLY A 30 6.11 1.98 6.46
N LEU A 31 5.31 1.73 5.42
CA LEU A 31 4.34 0.63 5.43
C LEU A 31 5.05 -0.72 5.39
N GLY A 32 6.14 -0.86 4.62
CA GLY A 32 6.93 -2.08 4.58
C GLY A 32 7.46 -2.54 5.93
N ILE A 33 7.95 -1.63 6.77
CA ILE A 33 8.47 -1.99 8.11
C ILE A 33 7.37 -2.11 9.18
N SER A 34 6.11 -1.90 8.80
CA SER A 34 4.97 -1.86 9.74
C SER A 34 3.93 -2.93 9.42
N ALA A 35 3.41 -2.94 8.20
CA ALA A 35 2.26 -3.74 7.79
C ALA A 35 2.51 -5.26 7.85
N HIS A 36 3.77 -5.70 7.84
CA HIS A 36 4.13 -7.12 7.85
C HIS A 36 4.26 -7.75 9.23
N ALA A 37 4.16 -6.97 10.31
CA ALA A 37 4.28 -7.49 11.66
C ALA A 37 3.28 -8.66 11.90
N PRO A 38 3.76 -9.89 12.18
CA PRO A 38 2.91 -11.07 12.09
C PRO A 38 2.10 -11.26 13.36
N ARG A 39 0.76 -11.28 13.26
CA ARG A 39 -0.14 -11.59 14.39
C ARG A 39 0.21 -12.88 15.12
N ALA A 40 0.75 -13.88 14.42
CA ALA A 40 1.17 -15.16 14.99
C ALA A 40 2.27 -15.02 16.08
N SER A 41 3.05 -13.96 16.03
CA SER A 41 4.07 -13.63 17.04
C SER A 41 3.53 -12.80 18.21
N GLY A 42 2.22 -12.53 18.24
CA GLY A 42 1.60 -11.58 19.17
C GLY A 42 1.83 -10.11 18.83
N SER A 43 2.29 -9.83 17.60
CA SER A 43 2.40 -8.46 17.07
C SER A 43 1.03 -7.83 16.87
N ALA A 44 0.96 -6.51 17.03
CA ALA A 44 -0.20 -5.69 16.74
C ALA A 44 0.25 -4.39 16.07
N ARG A 45 -0.32 -4.09 14.89
CA ARG A 45 0.01 -2.92 14.08
C ARG A 45 -0.89 -1.76 14.48
N VAL A 46 -0.32 -0.72 15.09
CA VAL A 46 -1.07 0.37 15.71
C VAL A 46 -1.12 1.57 14.78
N VAL A 47 -2.32 2.15 14.63
CA VAL A 47 -2.56 3.45 13.98
C VAL A 47 -3.15 4.43 14.99
N THR A 48 -3.12 5.71 14.67
CA THR A 48 -3.72 6.79 15.45
C THR A 48 -4.67 7.61 14.57
N GLU A 49 -5.33 8.60 15.17
CA GLU A 49 -6.11 9.60 14.44
C GLU A 49 -5.26 10.48 13.50
N ARG A 50 -3.93 10.45 13.64
CA ARG A 50 -2.98 11.20 12.81
C ARG A 50 -2.40 10.38 11.66
N THR A 51 -2.64 9.07 11.64
CA THR A 51 -2.11 8.18 10.61
C THR A 51 -2.58 8.62 9.23
N LEU A 52 -1.62 8.75 8.32
CA LEU A 52 -1.86 8.95 6.90
C LEU A 52 -1.02 7.96 6.12
N VAL A 53 -1.66 6.94 5.54
CA VAL A 53 -1.02 5.91 4.73
C VAL A 53 -1.12 6.23 3.24
N SER A 54 -0.07 5.91 2.49
CA SER A 54 -0.07 6.05 1.03
C SER A 54 1.05 5.21 0.40
N MET A 55 0.83 4.83 -0.85
CA MET A 55 1.86 4.24 -1.72
C MET A 55 2.01 5.14 -2.96
N PRO A 56 2.74 6.27 -2.84
CA PRO A 56 2.82 7.28 -3.89
C PRO A 56 3.81 6.94 -5.01
N GLU A 57 4.31 5.71 -5.08
CA GLU A 57 5.42 5.30 -5.95
C GLU A 57 5.10 5.44 -7.45
N THR A 58 3.83 5.31 -7.85
CA THR A 58 3.42 5.52 -9.25
C THR A 58 3.63 6.98 -9.71
N ARG A 59 3.65 7.95 -8.78
CA ARG A 59 3.98 9.36 -9.08
C ARG A 59 5.45 9.60 -9.39
N ILE A 60 6.35 8.70 -8.98
CA ILE A 60 7.79 8.83 -9.21
C ILE A 60 8.33 7.83 -10.23
N GLY A 61 7.46 7.19 -11.03
CA GLY A 61 7.89 6.19 -12.01
C GLY A 61 8.36 4.88 -11.37
N PHE A 62 7.88 4.57 -10.17
CA PHE A 62 8.12 3.31 -9.46
C PHE A 62 6.79 2.56 -9.24
N THR A 63 6.81 1.36 -8.65
CA THR A 63 5.61 0.60 -8.30
C THR A 63 5.46 0.58 -6.78
N PRO A 64 4.24 0.71 -6.23
CA PRO A 64 3.97 0.29 -4.86
C PRO A 64 4.51 -1.12 -4.65
N ASP A 65 5.49 -1.24 -3.76
CA ASP A 65 6.14 -2.47 -3.37
C ASP A 65 5.73 -2.87 -1.96
N VAL A 66 6.21 -4.02 -1.48
CA VAL A 66 6.09 -4.61 -0.14
C VAL A 66 4.67 -4.99 0.31
N ILE A 67 3.65 -4.24 -0.05
CA ILE A 67 2.26 -4.39 0.44
C ILE A 67 1.47 -5.55 -0.17
N GLY A 68 2.01 -6.23 -1.20
CA GLY A 68 1.28 -7.29 -1.92
C GLY A 68 0.93 -8.50 -1.05
N HIS A 69 1.69 -8.73 0.02
CA HIS A 69 1.48 -9.82 0.96
C HIS A 69 0.60 -9.36 2.14
N GLY A 70 -0.71 -9.42 1.95
CA GLY A 70 -1.72 -9.15 2.98
C GLY A 70 -2.80 -8.16 2.58
N ALA A 71 -2.46 -7.13 1.78
CA ALA A 71 -3.41 -6.09 1.35
C ALA A 71 -4.49 -6.58 0.36
N ILE A 72 -4.31 -7.78 -0.20
CA ILE A 72 -5.02 -8.25 -1.41
C ILE A 72 -5.92 -9.45 -1.14
N VAL A 73 -5.93 -9.99 0.09
CA VAL A 73 -6.73 -11.17 0.48
C VAL A 73 -8.04 -10.78 1.19
N LEU A 74 -8.27 -9.48 1.42
CA LEU A 74 -9.38 -8.97 2.20
C LEU A 74 -10.51 -8.42 1.31
N PRO A 75 -11.75 -8.30 1.85
CA PRO A 75 -12.87 -7.62 1.20
C PRO A 75 -12.59 -6.17 0.75
N GLY A 76 -11.42 -5.58 1.03
CA GLY A 76 -10.99 -4.27 0.53
C GLY A 76 -10.01 -4.28 -0.65
N ARG A 77 -9.82 -5.41 -1.35
CA ARG A 77 -8.79 -5.56 -2.40
C ARG A 77 -8.78 -4.45 -3.44
N ASN A 78 -9.95 -4.06 -3.95
CA ASN A 78 -10.04 -3.04 -4.99
C ASN A 78 -9.88 -1.62 -4.41
N ILE A 79 -10.17 -1.40 -3.13
CA ILE A 79 -9.81 -0.15 -2.43
C ILE A 79 -8.28 -0.03 -2.33
N GLY A 80 -7.59 -1.11 -1.96
CA GLY A 80 -6.13 -1.17 -1.99
C GLY A 80 -5.58 -0.91 -3.39
N THR A 81 -6.17 -1.52 -4.41
CA THR A 81 -5.80 -1.30 -5.82
C THR A 81 -6.01 0.16 -6.23
N HIS A 82 -7.17 0.74 -5.89
CA HIS A 82 -7.48 2.14 -6.13
C HIS A 82 -6.41 3.07 -5.56
N LEU A 83 -6.05 2.90 -4.28
CA LEU A 83 -5.01 3.69 -3.63
C LEU A 83 -3.64 3.55 -4.30
N CYS A 84 -3.23 2.32 -4.66
CA CYS A 84 -1.95 2.06 -5.30
C CYS A 84 -1.85 2.64 -6.71
N LEU A 85 -2.91 2.50 -7.51
CA LEU A 85 -2.90 3.00 -8.89
C LEU A 85 -2.99 4.53 -8.95
N THR A 86 -3.71 5.16 -8.02
CA THR A 86 -3.91 6.61 -8.00
C THR A 86 -2.90 7.37 -7.13
N SER A 87 -2.01 6.67 -6.41
CA SER A 87 -1.18 7.27 -5.36
C SER A 87 -2.04 8.02 -4.31
N GLY A 88 -3.20 7.44 -4.00
CA GLY A 88 -4.16 7.98 -3.03
C GLY A 88 -3.65 7.89 -1.60
N GLN A 89 -4.28 8.65 -0.70
CA GLN A 89 -3.98 8.64 0.72
C GLN A 89 -5.19 8.12 1.49
N ALA A 90 -4.94 7.46 2.61
CA ALA A 90 -5.97 6.89 3.47
C ALA A 90 -5.62 7.14 4.95
N GLY A 91 -6.64 7.20 5.82
CA GLY A 91 -6.43 7.39 7.25
C GLY A 91 -6.15 6.07 7.98
N GLY A 92 -6.03 6.14 9.31
CA GLY A 92 -5.87 4.95 10.15
C GLY A 92 -7.06 3.97 10.04
N ALA A 93 -8.29 4.47 9.89
CA ALA A 93 -9.48 3.63 9.72
C ALA A 93 -9.41 2.81 8.43
N GLU A 94 -9.01 3.43 7.31
CA GLU A 94 -8.75 2.71 6.07
C GLU A 94 -7.58 1.73 6.18
N ALA A 95 -6.51 2.08 6.90
CA ALA A 95 -5.39 1.17 7.11
C ALA A 95 -5.84 -0.12 7.83
N ILE A 96 -6.78 -0.03 8.78
CA ILE A 96 -7.41 -1.20 9.42
C ILE A 96 -8.29 -1.95 8.42
N LEU A 97 -9.15 -1.24 7.65
CA LEU A 97 -10.01 -1.83 6.62
C LEU A 97 -9.22 -2.63 5.58
N LEU A 98 -8.05 -2.12 5.18
CA LEU A 98 -7.13 -2.74 4.21
C LEU A 98 -6.25 -3.82 4.83
N GLY A 99 -6.32 -4.01 6.14
CA GLY A 99 -5.51 -4.97 6.88
C GLY A 99 -4.03 -4.60 6.97
N TRP A 100 -3.68 -3.32 6.78
CA TRP A 100 -2.33 -2.78 7.06
C TRP A 100 -2.12 -2.51 8.54
N ALA A 101 -3.20 -2.36 9.29
CA ALA A 101 -3.22 -2.14 10.73
C ALA A 101 -4.18 -3.09 11.44
N ASP A 102 -4.06 -3.17 12.77
CA ASP A 102 -4.89 -4.02 13.63
C ASP A 102 -5.73 -3.23 14.63
N ALA A 103 -5.19 -2.12 15.17
CA ALA A 103 -5.83 -1.37 16.24
C ALA A 103 -5.59 0.14 16.08
N MET A 104 -6.61 0.93 16.43
CA MET A 104 -6.48 2.38 16.56
C MET A 104 -6.29 2.72 18.04
N VAL A 105 -5.21 3.44 18.37
CA VAL A 105 -4.92 3.95 19.71
C VAL A 105 -4.80 5.48 19.60
N PRO A 106 -5.47 6.26 20.46
CA PRO A 106 -5.32 7.72 20.47
C PRO A 106 -3.84 8.12 20.62
N SER A 107 -3.36 9.06 19.81
CA SER A 107 -1.94 9.45 19.81
C SER A 107 -1.43 9.90 21.19
N GLU A 108 -2.30 10.53 21.99
CA GLU A 108 -2.00 10.97 23.36
C GLU A 108 -1.72 9.81 24.34
N ARG A 109 -2.24 8.60 24.05
CA ARG A 109 -2.06 7.41 24.89
C ARG A 109 -0.89 6.53 24.47
N LEU A 110 -0.17 6.88 23.41
CA LEU A 110 0.96 6.07 22.94
C LEU A 110 2.08 5.96 23.98
N GLY A 111 2.33 7.01 24.77
CA GLY A 111 3.30 6.96 25.86
C GLY A 111 2.93 5.90 26.90
N GLU A 112 1.69 5.94 27.39
CA GLU A 112 1.15 4.96 28.34
C GLU A 112 1.17 3.53 27.78
N LEU A 113 0.87 3.37 26.48
CA LEU A 113 0.93 2.07 25.81
C LEU A 113 2.36 1.51 25.81
N VAL A 114 3.36 2.34 25.50
CA VAL A 114 4.77 1.91 25.49
C VAL A 114 5.22 1.49 26.89
N ASP A 115 4.84 2.24 27.92
CA ASP A 115 5.15 1.90 29.31
C ASP A 115 4.50 0.56 29.72
N ALA A 116 3.22 0.36 29.39
CA ALA A 116 2.50 -0.88 29.66
C ALA A 116 3.11 -2.09 28.93
N LEU A 117 3.54 -1.91 27.68
CA LEU A 117 4.25 -2.94 26.92
C LEU A 117 5.60 -3.29 27.56
N ALA A 118 6.34 -2.30 28.06
CA ALA A 118 7.62 -2.51 28.73
C ALA A 118 7.46 -3.25 30.07
N GLU A 119 6.45 -2.90 30.87
CA GLU A 119 6.11 -3.59 32.12
C GLU A 119 5.72 -5.04 31.85
N ALA A 120 4.79 -5.28 30.91
CA ALA A 120 4.35 -6.61 30.55
C ALA A 120 5.50 -7.46 29.97
N SER A 121 6.38 -6.90 29.15
CA SER A 121 7.55 -7.60 28.62
C SER A 121 8.51 -8.03 29.75
N SER A 122 8.70 -7.17 30.76
CA SER A 122 9.59 -7.43 31.91
C SER A 122 9.09 -8.57 32.80
N ALA A 123 7.77 -8.82 32.82
CA ALA A 123 7.19 -9.97 33.50
C ALA A 123 7.48 -11.32 32.82
N ALA A 124 8.16 -11.32 31.66
CA ALA A 124 8.54 -12.49 30.87
C ALA A 124 7.36 -13.46 30.63
N PRO A 125 6.26 -13.00 30.02
CA PRO A 125 5.05 -13.79 29.84
C PRO A 125 5.32 -15.05 29.01
N ALA A 126 4.75 -16.17 29.45
CA ALA A 126 4.90 -17.46 28.76
C ALA A 126 4.10 -17.57 27.45
N ARG A 127 3.04 -16.77 27.30
CA ARG A 127 2.19 -16.71 26.10
C ARG A 127 2.76 -15.71 25.09
N THR A 128 2.60 -15.97 23.79
CA THR A 128 3.17 -15.11 22.72
C THR A 128 2.31 -13.89 22.40
N ASP A 129 1.01 -13.95 22.66
CA ASP A 129 -0.01 -12.94 22.34
C ASP A 129 -0.16 -11.82 23.38
N TRP A 130 0.66 -11.80 24.43
CA TRP A 130 0.58 -10.82 25.52
C TRP A 130 0.61 -9.36 25.04
N ALA A 131 1.44 -9.05 24.04
CA ALA A 131 1.60 -7.69 23.55
C ALA A 131 0.36 -7.22 22.79
N TYR A 132 -0.29 -8.13 22.05
CA TYR A 132 -1.56 -7.88 21.39
C TYR A 132 -2.65 -7.54 22.41
N ASP A 133 -2.75 -8.30 23.52
CA ASP A 133 -3.72 -8.03 24.59
C ASP A 133 -3.50 -6.65 25.23
N VAL A 134 -2.22 -6.27 25.46
CA VAL A 134 -1.89 -4.93 25.94
C VAL A 134 -2.37 -3.88 24.95
N VAL A 135 -2.02 -3.98 23.66
CA VAL A 135 -2.49 -3.03 22.64
C VAL A 135 -4.02 -2.97 22.58
N ALA A 136 -4.71 -4.11 22.63
CA ALA A 136 -6.16 -4.18 22.60
C ALA A 136 -6.82 -3.43 23.78
N SER A 137 -6.18 -3.38 24.96
CA SER A 137 -6.68 -2.61 26.12
C SER A 137 -6.58 -1.09 25.96
N PHE A 138 -5.74 -0.61 25.03
CA PHE A 138 -5.61 0.81 24.67
C PHE A 138 -6.41 1.18 23.41
N ALA A 139 -6.86 0.18 22.66
CA ALA A 139 -7.55 0.38 21.40
C ALA A 139 -8.92 1.03 21.60
N VAL A 140 -9.29 1.89 20.64
CA VAL A 140 -10.63 2.48 20.53
C VAL A 140 -11.28 2.01 19.24
N GLU A 141 -12.60 2.10 19.19
CA GLU A 141 -13.33 1.90 17.93
C GLU A 141 -12.87 2.97 16.93
N PRO A 142 -12.35 2.58 15.73
CA PRO A 142 -11.97 3.55 14.73
C PRO A 142 -13.21 4.32 14.23
N PRO A 143 -13.04 5.58 13.79
CA PRO A 143 -14.11 6.27 13.10
C PRO A 143 -14.49 5.50 11.81
N PRO A 144 -15.67 5.78 11.21
CA PRO A 144 -16.01 5.24 9.90
C PRO A 144 -14.88 5.52 8.91
N ALA A 145 -14.57 4.53 8.06
CA ALA A 145 -13.62 4.68 6.97
C ALA A 145 -14.37 5.19 5.71
N PRO A 146 -14.24 6.46 5.30
CA PRO A 146 -14.88 6.98 4.07
C PRO A 146 -14.80 6.06 2.85
N LEU A 147 -13.66 5.37 2.63
CA LEU A 147 -13.52 4.48 1.47
C LEU A 147 -14.38 3.21 1.56
N ALA A 148 -14.84 2.83 2.75
CA ALA A 148 -15.79 1.73 2.92
C ALA A 148 -17.15 2.06 2.27
N ASP A 149 -17.60 3.31 2.38
CA ASP A 149 -18.85 3.80 1.76
C ASP A 149 -18.72 3.94 0.23
N GLU A 150 -17.49 3.96 -0.28
CA GLU A 150 -17.16 4.06 -1.70
C GLU A 150 -16.94 2.69 -2.35
N ARG A 151 -17.05 1.62 -1.58
CA ARG A 151 -16.68 0.26 -2.00
C ARG A 151 -17.41 -0.21 -3.26
N GLU A 152 -18.71 0.06 -3.39
CA GLU A 152 -19.52 -0.46 -4.49
C GLU A 152 -18.96 -0.02 -5.86
N TRP A 153 -18.75 1.28 -6.03
CA TRP A 153 -18.26 1.81 -7.31
C TRP A 153 -16.78 1.49 -7.53
N ILE A 154 -15.98 1.44 -6.45
CA ILE A 154 -14.58 1.02 -6.53
C ILE A 154 -14.49 -0.45 -6.97
N ASP A 155 -15.31 -1.34 -6.37
CA ASP A 155 -15.30 -2.75 -6.71
C ASP A 155 -15.70 -2.98 -8.16
N ASP A 156 -16.69 -2.25 -8.67
CA ASP A 156 -17.09 -2.33 -10.07
C ASP A 156 -16.01 -1.81 -11.02
N ALA A 157 -15.51 -0.58 -10.81
CA ALA A 157 -14.55 0.04 -11.71
C ALA A 157 -13.20 -0.71 -11.74
N TYR A 158 -12.70 -1.15 -10.58
CA TYR A 158 -11.39 -1.81 -10.46
C TYR A 158 -11.43 -3.33 -10.71
N SER A 159 -12.60 -3.89 -11.06
CA SER A 159 -12.72 -5.29 -11.49
C SER A 159 -12.23 -5.56 -12.93
N GLY A 160 -12.02 -4.51 -13.75
CA GLY A 160 -11.56 -4.64 -15.15
C GLY A 160 -10.23 -5.39 -15.29
N GLU A 161 -9.93 -6.03 -16.42
CA GLU A 161 -8.79 -6.96 -16.55
C GLU A 161 -7.43 -6.30 -16.84
N SER A 162 -7.41 -5.01 -17.12
CA SER A 162 -6.19 -4.23 -17.35
C SER A 162 -6.34 -2.81 -16.80
N ALA A 163 -5.24 -2.07 -16.73
CA ALA A 163 -5.30 -0.68 -16.28
C ALA A 163 -6.08 0.20 -17.27
N VAL A 164 -6.02 -0.13 -18.57
CA VAL A 164 -6.82 0.50 -19.63
C VAL A 164 -8.30 0.22 -19.42
N ASP A 165 -8.68 -1.03 -19.10
CA ASP A 165 -10.08 -1.36 -18.82
C ASP A 165 -10.60 -0.64 -17.57
N ILE A 166 -9.78 -0.53 -16.52
CA ILE A 166 -10.12 0.24 -15.33
C ILE A 166 -10.32 1.71 -15.69
N ALA A 167 -9.43 2.30 -16.49
CA ALA A 167 -9.57 3.67 -16.96
C ALA A 167 -10.85 3.88 -17.80
N ALA A 168 -11.22 2.91 -18.64
CA ALA A 168 -12.45 2.94 -19.42
C ALA A 168 -13.69 2.87 -18.52
N ARG A 169 -13.74 1.93 -17.56
CA ARG A 169 -14.83 1.82 -16.57
C ARG A 169 -14.98 3.07 -15.72
N LEU A 170 -13.87 3.66 -15.27
CA LEU A 170 -13.90 4.93 -14.55
C LEU A 170 -14.45 6.06 -15.43
N ALA A 171 -14.11 6.09 -16.73
CA ALA A 171 -14.64 7.08 -17.67
C ALA A 171 -16.14 6.91 -17.92
N GLU A 172 -16.62 5.67 -18.05
CA GLU A 172 -18.04 5.36 -18.19
C GLU A 172 -18.82 5.78 -16.93
N LEU A 173 -18.33 5.43 -15.74
CA LEU A 173 -18.95 5.83 -14.48
C LEU A 173 -18.94 7.36 -14.29
N ALA A 174 -17.86 8.03 -14.68
CA ALA A 174 -17.72 9.48 -14.65
C ALA A 174 -18.66 10.23 -15.61
N ALA A 175 -19.23 9.54 -16.60
CA ALA A 175 -20.22 10.13 -17.51
C ALA A 175 -21.65 10.12 -16.94
N GLY A 176 -21.88 9.42 -15.82
CA GLY A 176 -23.14 9.42 -15.10
C GLY A 176 -23.32 10.61 -14.17
N ASP A 177 -24.32 10.53 -13.30
CA ASP A 177 -24.65 11.55 -12.30
C ASP A 177 -24.35 11.10 -10.87
N GLY A 178 -24.21 12.07 -9.96
CA GLY A 178 -24.11 11.84 -8.52
C GLY A 178 -22.69 11.68 -7.97
N PRO A 179 -22.56 11.40 -6.65
CA PRO A 179 -21.27 11.42 -5.97
C PRO A 179 -20.26 10.39 -6.50
N ALA A 180 -20.73 9.21 -6.91
CA ALA A 180 -19.86 8.17 -7.48
C ALA A 180 -19.25 8.59 -8.82
N SER A 181 -20.03 9.27 -9.68
CA SER A 181 -19.53 9.83 -10.95
C SER A 181 -18.41 10.85 -10.71
N ALA A 182 -18.62 11.80 -9.80
CA ALA A 182 -17.60 12.80 -9.46
C ALA A 182 -16.30 12.18 -8.90
N ARG A 183 -16.42 11.16 -8.05
CA ARG A 183 -15.28 10.41 -7.51
C ARG A 183 -14.55 9.60 -8.57
N ALA A 184 -15.28 8.93 -9.47
CA ALA A 184 -14.71 8.21 -10.59
C ALA A 184 -13.95 9.15 -11.54
N ALA A 185 -14.49 10.35 -11.80
CA ALA A 185 -13.83 11.38 -12.58
C ALA A 185 -12.51 11.83 -11.93
N ALA A 186 -12.51 12.04 -10.61
CA ALA A 186 -11.30 12.39 -9.86
C ALA A 186 -10.26 11.25 -9.87
N ALA A 187 -10.70 10.01 -9.66
CA ALA A 187 -9.84 8.83 -9.73
C ALA A 187 -9.21 8.64 -11.12
N LEU A 188 -9.98 8.83 -12.19
CA LEU A 188 -9.48 8.79 -13.56
C LEU A 188 -8.46 9.89 -13.83
N ALA A 189 -8.70 11.10 -13.32
CA ALA A 189 -7.76 12.22 -13.47
C ALA A 189 -6.43 11.92 -12.78
N GLU A 190 -6.44 11.37 -11.55
CA GLU A 190 -5.21 10.97 -10.86
C GLU A 190 -4.51 9.80 -11.55
N LEU A 191 -5.25 8.78 -11.98
CA LEU A 191 -4.71 7.64 -12.74
C LEU A 191 -3.97 8.07 -14.02
N ARG A 192 -4.43 9.14 -14.67
CA ARG A 192 -3.82 9.70 -15.89
C ARG A 192 -2.65 10.65 -15.64
N LYS A 193 -2.43 11.10 -14.40
CA LYS A 193 -1.29 11.97 -14.03
C LYS A 193 -0.04 11.19 -13.66
N VAL A 194 -0.20 10.00 -13.08
CA VAL A 194 0.90 9.13 -12.64
C VAL A 194 1.56 8.42 -13.82
N CYS A 195 2.72 7.77 -13.58
CA CYS A 195 3.47 7.09 -14.63
C CYS A 195 2.66 5.91 -15.21
N PRO A 196 2.35 5.90 -16.53
CA PRO A 196 1.51 4.87 -17.13
C PRO A 196 2.11 3.46 -17.05
N PHE A 197 3.42 3.34 -17.29
CA PHE A 197 4.12 2.05 -17.18
C PHE A 197 4.06 1.50 -15.75
N SER A 198 4.32 2.35 -14.75
CA SER A 198 4.20 2.00 -13.34
C SER A 198 2.80 1.52 -12.97
N VAL A 199 1.75 2.18 -13.44
CA VAL A 199 0.36 1.77 -13.19
C VAL A 199 0.10 0.35 -13.71
N ALA A 200 0.52 0.07 -14.95
CA ALA A 200 0.35 -1.25 -15.55
C ALA A 200 1.10 -2.34 -14.79
N VAL A 201 2.36 -2.08 -14.41
CA VAL A 201 3.17 -2.99 -13.58
C VAL A 201 2.54 -3.20 -12.21
N THR A 202 2.11 -2.12 -11.54
CA THR A 202 1.48 -2.17 -10.21
C THR A 202 0.27 -3.09 -10.23
N LEU A 203 -0.63 -2.89 -11.20
CA LEU A 203 -1.82 -3.72 -11.32
C LEU A 203 -1.48 -5.20 -11.56
N ALA A 204 -0.50 -5.46 -12.42
CA ALA A 204 -0.03 -6.82 -12.68
C ALA A 204 0.60 -7.46 -11.42
N ALA A 205 1.39 -6.70 -10.66
CA ALA A 205 2.03 -7.15 -9.42
C ALA A 205 0.98 -7.50 -8.37
N LEU A 206 0.04 -6.59 -8.11
CA LEU A 206 -1.05 -6.78 -7.15
C LEU A 206 -1.90 -8.02 -7.48
N ARG A 207 -2.14 -8.31 -8.76
CA ARG A 207 -2.90 -9.50 -9.18
C ARG A 207 -2.12 -10.80 -9.11
N ARG A 208 -0.79 -10.75 -9.17
CA ARG A 208 0.09 -11.91 -9.02
C ARG A 208 0.28 -12.28 -7.55
N SER A 209 0.36 -11.29 -6.64
CA SER A 209 0.71 -11.51 -5.24
C SER A 209 -0.11 -12.59 -4.51
N PRO A 210 -1.45 -12.70 -4.67
CA PRO A 210 -2.22 -13.77 -4.01
C PRO A 210 -1.80 -15.19 -4.42
N LYS A 211 -1.17 -15.35 -5.59
CA LYS A 211 -0.70 -16.64 -6.11
C LYS A 211 0.72 -17.00 -5.67
N LEU A 212 1.46 -16.05 -5.08
CA LEU A 212 2.85 -16.24 -4.65
C LEU A 212 2.97 -16.97 -3.30
N GLY A 213 1.94 -16.92 -2.46
CA GLY A 213 1.81 -17.77 -1.27
C GLY A 213 2.65 -17.39 -0.04
N SER A 214 3.65 -16.51 -0.15
CA SER A 214 4.43 -16.02 0.99
C SER A 214 4.93 -14.58 0.82
N LEU A 215 5.35 -13.95 1.93
CA LEU A 215 5.88 -12.59 1.94
C LEU A 215 7.17 -12.53 1.16
N GLU A 216 8.05 -13.50 1.37
CA GLU A 216 9.35 -13.61 0.71
C GLU A 216 9.20 -13.70 -0.81
N ALA A 217 8.19 -14.43 -1.29
CA ALA A 217 7.91 -14.52 -2.71
C ALA A 217 7.40 -13.18 -3.30
N VAL A 218 6.56 -12.45 -2.57
CA VAL A 218 6.14 -11.09 -2.95
C VAL A 218 7.34 -10.13 -2.96
N LEU A 219 8.17 -10.14 -1.92
CA LEU A 219 9.36 -9.30 -1.83
C LEU A 219 10.40 -9.64 -2.91
N ALA A 220 10.50 -10.90 -3.32
CA ALA A 220 11.34 -11.31 -4.45
C ALA A 220 10.81 -10.77 -5.78
N GLN A 221 9.49 -10.78 -5.99
CA GLN A 221 8.86 -10.11 -7.14
C GLN A 221 9.18 -8.61 -7.12
N ASP A 222 8.99 -7.96 -5.98
CA ASP A 222 9.18 -6.52 -5.83
C ASP A 222 10.65 -6.12 -6.03
N LEU A 223 11.60 -6.98 -5.65
CA LEU A 223 13.02 -6.81 -5.97
C LEU A 223 13.31 -6.83 -7.48
N ALA A 224 12.74 -7.80 -8.19
CA ALA A 224 12.90 -7.89 -9.65
C ALA A 224 12.28 -6.65 -10.34
N LEU A 225 11.05 -6.28 -9.94
CA LEU A 225 10.37 -5.09 -10.43
C LEU A 225 11.16 -3.83 -10.12
N GLY A 226 11.66 -3.69 -8.90
CA GLY A 226 12.47 -2.56 -8.49
C GLY A 226 13.62 -2.35 -9.46
N ALA A 227 14.47 -3.38 -9.62
CA ALA A 227 15.60 -3.37 -10.55
C ALA A 227 15.19 -3.01 -11.99
N ALA A 228 14.03 -3.49 -12.45
CA ALA A 228 13.51 -3.18 -13.77
C ALA A 228 13.09 -1.71 -13.93
N LEU A 229 12.38 -1.13 -12.96
CA LEU A 229 11.82 0.20 -13.04
C LEU A 229 12.87 1.31 -12.89
N ILE A 230 13.88 1.13 -12.04
CA ILE A 230 14.95 2.13 -11.87
C ILE A 230 15.80 2.29 -13.13
N ALA A 231 15.90 1.23 -13.92
CA ALA A 231 16.61 1.26 -15.19
C ALA A 231 15.85 2.06 -16.26
N ARG A 232 14.54 2.29 -16.09
CA ARG A 232 13.73 3.10 -17.00
C ARG A 232 14.00 4.59 -16.78
N SER A 233 13.78 5.37 -17.83
CA SER A 233 13.83 6.84 -17.74
C SER A 233 12.72 7.40 -16.84
N ASP A 234 11.58 6.71 -16.74
CA ASP A 234 10.43 7.15 -15.95
C ASP A 234 10.78 7.37 -14.48
N PHE A 235 11.53 6.46 -13.85
CA PHE A 235 11.92 6.62 -12.45
C PHE A 235 12.75 7.89 -12.22
N ARG A 236 13.75 8.12 -13.08
CA ARG A 236 14.60 9.32 -13.01
C ARG A 236 13.79 10.59 -13.23
N GLU A 237 12.87 10.55 -14.19
CA GLU A 237 12.01 11.68 -14.53
C GLU A 237 11.01 12.01 -13.42
N GLY A 238 10.41 10.99 -12.79
CA GLY A 238 9.51 11.18 -11.67
C GLY A 238 10.20 11.74 -10.44
N VAL A 239 11.38 11.20 -10.11
CA VAL A 239 12.23 11.74 -9.03
C VAL A 239 12.63 13.19 -9.32
N ARG A 240 13.03 13.50 -10.55
CA ARG A 240 13.35 14.88 -10.97
C ARG A 240 12.14 15.80 -10.74
N ALA A 241 11.00 15.48 -11.33
CA ALA A 241 9.82 16.34 -11.33
C ALA A 241 9.24 16.57 -9.93
N LEU A 242 9.26 15.56 -9.04
CA LEU A 242 8.61 15.66 -7.73
C LEU A 242 9.54 16.02 -6.57
N LEU A 243 10.80 15.59 -6.62
CA LEU A 243 11.70 15.69 -5.45
C LEU A 243 12.86 16.66 -5.68
N VAL A 244 13.38 16.74 -6.91
CA VAL A 244 14.54 17.58 -7.25
C VAL A 244 14.09 18.96 -7.71
N ASP A 245 13.45 19.03 -8.87
CA ASP A 245 13.03 20.29 -9.50
C ASP A 245 11.70 20.78 -8.93
N LYS A 246 10.84 19.84 -8.47
CA LYS A 246 9.53 20.12 -7.87
C LYS A 246 8.60 20.90 -8.80
N ASP A 247 8.71 20.68 -10.11
CA ASP A 247 7.84 21.29 -11.12
C ASP A 247 6.48 20.58 -11.24
N GLY A 248 6.37 19.35 -10.73
CA GLY A 248 5.16 18.54 -10.81
C GLY A 248 4.75 18.16 -12.23
N ALA A 249 5.67 18.22 -13.20
CA ALA A 249 5.40 18.03 -14.62
C ALA A 249 6.32 16.95 -15.26
N PRO A 250 6.23 15.68 -14.82
CA PRO A 250 7.02 14.60 -15.37
C PRO A 250 6.63 14.25 -16.81
N ALA A 251 7.62 13.98 -17.66
CA ALA A 251 7.46 13.52 -19.04
C ALA A 251 7.58 12.00 -19.17
N TRP A 252 6.48 11.29 -18.93
CA TRP A 252 6.43 9.82 -18.95
C TRP A 252 6.64 9.19 -20.33
N ARG A 253 7.17 7.97 -20.35
CA ARG A 253 7.38 7.14 -21.54
C ARG A 253 6.81 5.72 -21.33
N PRO A 254 5.73 5.33 -22.01
CA PRO A 254 4.90 6.16 -22.89
C PRO A 254 4.11 7.23 -22.11
N PRO A 255 3.62 8.30 -22.78
CA PRO A 255 2.88 9.38 -22.13
C PRO A 255 1.45 8.99 -21.75
N ARG A 256 0.92 7.90 -22.29
CA ARG A 256 -0.45 7.44 -22.06
C ARG A 256 -0.48 5.98 -21.64
N LEU A 257 -1.53 5.64 -20.89
CA LEU A 257 -1.77 4.27 -20.42
C LEU A 257 -2.09 3.30 -21.55
N GLU A 258 -2.81 3.75 -22.57
CA GLU A 258 -3.17 2.90 -23.71
C GLU A 258 -1.97 2.57 -24.62
N ASP A 259 -0.88 3.33 -24.51
CA ASP A 259 0.33 3.16 -25.31
C ASP A 259 1.37 2.24 -24.60
N VAL A 260 1.05 1.73 -23.41
CA VAL A 260 1.94 0.81 -22.68
C VAL A 260 1.95 -0.56 -23.35
N ASP A 261 3.14 -0.99 -23.78
CA ASP A 261 3.34 -2.32 -24.37
C ASP A 261 3.22 -3.41 -23.28
N PRO A 262 2.25 -4.34 -23.37
CA PRO A 262 2.12 -5.46 -22.44
C PRO A 262 3.36 -6.36 -22.38
N ALA A 263 4.15 -6.45 -23.46
CA ALA A 263 5.37 -7.23 -23.48
C ALA A 263 6.47 -6.61 -22.61
N GLU A 264 6.60 -5.26 -22.61
CA GLU A 264 7.51 -4.57 -21.70
C GLU A 264 7.10 -4.75 -20.24
N VAL A 265 5.79 -4.73 -19.95
CA VAL A 265 5.26 -5.00 -18.60
C VAL A 265 5.61 -6.42 -18.17
N ALA A 266 5.41 -7.42 -19.04
CA ALA A 266 5.74 -8.81 -18.75
C ALA A 266 7.24 -9.00 -18.47
N ALA A 267 8.10 -8.38 -19.30
CA ALA A 267 9.55 -8.43 -19.15
C ALA A 267 10.07 -7.77 -17.85
N ALA A 268 9.31 -6.84 -17.25
CA ALA A 268 9.69 -6.25 -15.96
C ALA A 268 9.70 -7.26 -14.81
N PHE A 269 8.94 -8.36 -14.92
CA PHE A 269 8.87 -9.42 -13.91
C PHE A 269 9.93 -10.51 -14.10
N GLU A 270 10.71 -10.45 -15.18
CA GLU A 270 11.78 -11.42 -15.41
C GLU A 270 13.01 -11.06 -14.56
N PRO A 271 13.68 -12.06 -13.94
CA PRO A 271 14.92 -11.81 -13.21
C PRO A 271 15.95 -11.15 -14.12
N ARG A 272 16.49 -10.02 -13.69
CA ARG A 272 17.63 -9.39 -14.37
C ARG A 272 18.95 -9.92 -13.78
N PRO A 273 19.97 -10.18 -14.63
CA PRO A 273 21.27 -10.64 -14.18
C PRO A 273 22.02 -9.60 -13.33
#